data_AF-A0A6M2C7Z1-F1
#
_entry.id   AF-A0A6M2C7Z1-F1
#
_cell.length_a   1.000
_cell.length_b   1.000
_cell.length_c   1.000
_cell.angle_alpha   90.00
_cell.angle_beta   90.00
_cell.angle_gamma   90.00
#
_symmetry.space_group_name_H-M   'P 1'
#
loop_
_entity.id
_entity.type
_entity.pdbx_description
1 polymer ?
#
loop_
_entity_poly.entity_id
_entity_poly.type
_entity_poly.pdbx_seq_one_letter_code
_entity_poly.pdbx_strand_id
1 'polypeptide(L)'
;MKKILINSITIITLLLMVNCSKDDYSFGSLTAPSNIEVQYEVIGKTSATPDGDGTGKVKFTVKAEDAISYKFVFTDGTSENAPSGVFEKRFTKVGVNTYTVTVIASGKGGVTSNTTVDVKVLSTFSDDEAVALLTDGTSKKWYFSASEVGHLGVGPNNSDATQNYYGFYYQAAAFEKAGAASSSCLYDNVLTFSVVGDQLKYNLDNGGKTFFNAAFLSVGGGSGNDDSCLNYTSSGIKSVSLSPSESFVTKNPDAATQTRGTLMTIADGGFMGYYIGQSSYEILSLTANRMVVRAVMGGDPALVWYHTFTTTKPTQTVTDYTKLVWSDEFNTDGAPDVTKWTYDLGAGGWGNSEVQTYTSSAENVIVAGGNLKITAKREGSGYTSTRLKSEGKYKFTYGKVEVRAKLPSGGGTWPAIWMLGSDYETNTWPGCGEIDIMEHKGNEPNVIHGTLHYPGRSGGNGNTSTKTIANASSEFHVYKAIWSPASVKLYIDDALFHTVANDNTLPFNKDFFMILNVAMGGTFGGAVDPAFTQSSMEIDYVRVYQ
;
A
#
# COMPACT_ATOMS: atom_id res chain seq x y z
N MET A 1 -9.92 71.01 -43.11
CA MET A 1 -9.29 70.84 -41.77
C MET A 1 -9.98 69.75 -40.96
N LYS A 2 -10.05 68.50 -41.45
CA LYS A 2 -10.61 67.35 -40.69
C LYS A 2 -9.73 66.09 -40.71
N LYS A 3 -8.67 66.05 -41.54
CA LYS A 3 -7.73 64.91 -41.62
C LYS A 3 -6.40 65.11 -40.86
N ILE A 4 -6.14 66.30 -40.31
CA ILE A 4 -4.90 66.59 -39.55
C ILE A 4 -5.11 66.37 -38.05
N LEU A 5 -6.32 66.55 -37.50
CA LEU A 5 -6.57 66.28 -36.08
C LEU A 5 -6.60 64.78 -35.72
N ILE A 6 -7.00 63.91 -36.66
CA ILE A 6 -7.10 62.47 -36.41
C ILE A 6 -5.69 61.86 -36.31
N ASN A 7 -4.74 62.24 -37.18
CA ASN A 7 -3.38 61.71 -37.13
C ASN A 7 -2.58 62.18 -35.90
N SER A 8 -2.86 63.37 -35.36
CA SER A 8 -2.20 63.84 -34.14
C SER A 8 -2.74 63.19 -32.88
N ILE A 9 -4.03 62.82 -32.85
CA ILE A 9 -4.63 62.09 -31.72
C ILE A 9 -4.21 60.61 -31.76
N THR A 10 -4.11 59.98 -32.94
CA THR A 10 -3.65 58.58 -33.03
C THR A 10 -2.19 58.42 -32.64
N ILE A 11 -1.33 59.41 -32.93
CA ILE A 11 0.09 59.39 -32.50
C ILE A 11 0.24 59.60 -30.98
N ILE A 12 -0.58 60.46 -30.35
CA ILE A 12 -0.55 60.66 -28.89
C ILE A 12 -1.19 59.48 -28.13
N THR A 13 -2.16 58.78 -28.74
CA THR A 13 -2.76 57.58 -28.13
C THR A 13 -1.87 56.33 -28.27
N LEU A 14 -1.02 56.27 -29.30
CA LEU A 14 -0.02 55.20 -29.46
C LEU A 14 1.20 55.37 -28.53
N LEU A 15 1.42 56.58 -28.01
CA LEU A 15 2.46 56.90 -27.03
C LEU A 15 2.05 56.64 -25.57
N LEU A 16 0.79 56.30 -25.30
CA LEU A 16 0.29 55.99 -23.96
C LEU A 16 0.15 54.48 -23.67
N MET A 17 0.57 53.62 -24.60
CA MET A 17 0.42 52.15 -24.52
C MET A 17 1.76 51.41 -24.41
N VAL A 18 2.77 52.01 -23.77
CA VAL A 18 3.97 51.30 -23.33
C VAL A 18 4.36 51.78 -21.94
N ASN A 19 3.64 51.30 -20.94
CA ASN A 19 4.16 51.22 -19.59
C ASN A 19 3.85 49.82 -19.01
N CYS A 20 4.31 48.79 -19.73
CA CYS A 20 4.76 47.60 -19.03
C CYS A 20 6.08 48.00 -18.38
N SER A 21 6.06 48.37 -17.10
CA SER A 21 7.25 48.21 -16.28
C SER A 21 7.60 46.73 -16.36
N LYS A 22 8.57 46.37 -17.19
CA LYS A 22 9.31 45.13 -16.98
C LYS A 22 9.87 45.29 -15.58
N ASP A 23 9.38 44.49 -14.64
CA ASP A 23 10.08 44.30 -13.39
C ASP A 23 11.42 43.66 -13.76
N ASP A 24 12.43 44.49 -13.99
CA ASP A 24 13.81 44.06 -14.13
C ASP A 24 14.24 43.58 -12.76
N TYR A 25 14.06 42.28 -12.53
CA TYR A 25 14.64 41.58 -11.40
C TYR A 25 16.16 41.57 -11.57
N SER A 26 16.81 42.66 -11.17
CA SER A 26 18.26 42.67 -11.03
C SER A 26 18.62 41.99 -9.71
N PHE A 27 19.50 41.00 -9.78
CA PHE A 27 20.22 40.59 -8.59
C PHE A 27 21.03 41.83 -8.13
N GLY A 28 20.95 42.19 -6.84
CA GLY A 28 21.92 43.10 -6.25
C GLY A 28 23.35 42.56 -6.45
N SER A 29 24.37 43.29 -5.99
CA SER A 29 25.77 42.87 -6.17
C SER A 29 25.99 41.40 -5.81
N LEU A 30 26.53 40.62 -6.76
CA LEU A 30 26.88 39.21 -6.59
C LEU A 30 28.19 39.07 -5.82
N THR A 31 28.19 39.57 -4.58
CA THR A 31 29.35 39.48 -3.69
C THR A 31 29.45 38.06 -3.17
N ALA A 32 30.59 37.40 -3.39
CA ALA A 32 30.87 36.10 -2.80
C ALA A 32 30.94 36.23 -1.27
N PRO A 33 30.39 35.27 -0.50
CA PRO A 33 30.49 35.32 0.95
C PRO A 33 31.94 35.46 1.41
N SER A 34 32.17 36.26 2.45
CA SER A 34 33.51 36.52 2.98
C SER A 34 33.52 36.45 4.50
N ASN A 35 34.71 36.53 5.11
CA ASN A 35 34.88 36.45 6.57
C ASN A 35 34.19 35.22 7.18
N ILE A 36 34.38 34.05 6.57
CA ILE A 36 33.79 32.79 7.05
C ILE A 36 34.50 32.38 8.35
N GLU A 37 33.82 32.57 9.47
CA GLU A 37 34.25 32.16 10.79
C GLU A 37 33.53 30.87 11.18
N VAL A 38 34.31 29.81 11.41
CA VAL A 38 33.80 28.52 11.88
C VAL A 38 34.19 28.34 13.34
N GLN A 39 33.20 28.32 14.22
CA GLN A 39 33.36 27.93 15.61
C GLN A 39 32.80 26.53 15.81
N TYR A 40 33.43 25.75 16.67
CA TYR A 40 32.92 24.45 17.06
C TYR A 40 33.13 24.17 18.54
N GLU A 41 32.22 23.40 19.10
CA GLU A 41 32.22 22.92 20.48
C GLU A 41 32.14 21.39 20.46
N VAL A 42 33.17 20.73 20.98
CA VAL A 42 33.14 19.29 21.23
C VAL A 42 32.36 19.05 22.51
N ILE A 43 31.24 18.33 22.43
CA ILE A 43 30.34 18.11 23.57
C ILE A 43 31.07 17.30 24.65
N GLY A 44 30.90 17.72 25.91
CA GLY A 44 31.54 17.09 27.06
C GLY A 44 33.05 17.36 27.18
N LYS A 45 33.59 18.30 26.40
CA LYS A 45 34.99 18.71 26.51
C LYS A 45 35.27 19.40 27.84
N THR A 46 36.25 18.89 28.57
CA THR A 46 36.79 19.51 29.80
C THR A 46 38.32 19.48 29.78
N SER A 47 38.98 20.00 30.81
CA SER A 47 40.43 19.84 30.97
C SER A 47 40.87 18.39 31.11
N ALA A 48 40.01 17.51 31.65
CA ALA A 48 40.27 16.08 31.78
C ALA A 48 39.89 15.27 30.53
N THR A 49 38.95 15.78 29.72
CA THR A 49 38.42 15.14 28.51
C THR A 49 38.58 16.08 27.30
N PRO A 50 39.80 16.34 26.82
CA PRO A 50 40.06 17.38 25.81
C PRO A 50 39.41 17.08 24.45
N ASP A 51 39.15 15.80 24.17
CA ASP A 51 38.54 15.31 22.93
C ASP A 51 37.04 14.97 23.10
N GLY A 52 36.40 15.37 24.21
CA GLY A 52 34.95 15.17 24.48
C GLY A 52 34.63 14.02 25.44
N ASP A 53 33.34 13.84 25.75
CA ASP A 53 32.82 12.81 26.67
C ASP A 53 32.66 11.41 26.03
N GLY A 54 33.07 11.24 24.77
CA GLY A 54 32.90 10.01 24.02
C GLY A 54 31.58 9.90 23.25
N THR A 55 30.68 10.88 23.35
CA THR A 55 29.48 10.92 22.50
C THR A 55 29.82 11.14 21.03
N GLY A 56 30.99 11.67 20.70
CA GLY A 56 31.33 12.04 19.34
C GLY A 56 30.56 13.27 18.83
N LYS A 57 29.77 13.95 19.67
CA LYS A 57 28.97 15.11 19.26
C LYS A 57 29.83 16.37 19.18
N VAL A 58 29.64 17.12 18.10
CA VAL A 58 30.27 18.41 17.87
C VAL A 58 29.23 19.38 17.34
N LYS A 59 29.08 20.51 18.03
CA LYS A 59 28.21 21.60 17.62
C LYS A 59 29.02 22.63 16.84
N PHE A 60 28.61 22.91 15.62
CA PHE A 60 29.19 23.92 14.74
C PHE A 60 28.35 25.18 14.76
N THR A 61 29.00 26.33 14.73
CA THR A 61 28.40 27.65 14.52
C THR A 61 29.25 28.40 13.51
N VAL A 62 28.63 28.76 12.39
CA VAL A 62 29.29 29.46 11.29
C VAL A 62 28.66 30.82 11.11
N LYS A 63 29.51 31.81 10.87
CA LYS A 63 29.10 33.14 10.41
C LYS A 63 29.93 33.53 9.20
N ALA A 64 29.30 34.20 8.25
CA ALA A 64 29.96 34.79 7.09
C ALA A 64 29.17 36.03 6.65
N GLU A 65 29.88 37.02 6.11
CA GLU A 65 29.27 38.16 5.44
C GLU A 65 28.69 37.72 4.10
N ASP A 66 27.57 38.32 3.69
CA ASP A 66 26.86 38.05 2.43
C ASP A 66 26.43 36.60 2.18
N ALA A 67 26.46 35.74 3.21
CA ALA A 67 25.94 34.37 3.15
C ALA A 67 24.44 34.32 3.45
N ILE A 68 23.73 33.51 2.66
CA ILE A 68 22.30 33.20 2.85
C ILE A 68 22.05 31.76 3.31
N SER A 69 23.02 30.86 3.13
CA SER A 69 22.96 29.48 3.60
C SER A 69 24.36 28.88 3.71
N TYR A 70 24.45 27.75 4.44
CA TYR A 70 25.70 27.02 4.63
C TYR A 70 25.49 25.53 4.33
N LYS A 71 26.56 24.89 3.87
CA LYS A 71 26.65 23.43 3.74
C LYS A 71 27.93 22.94 4.42
N PHE A 72 27.80 21.91 5.24
CA PHE A 72 28.93 21.21 5.84
C PHE A 72 29.25 19.95 5.03
N VAL A 73 30.52 19.72 4.74
CA VAL A 73 31.02 18.50 4.11
C VAL A 73 32.10 17.90 5.01
N PHE A 74 31.95 16.63 5.34
CA PHE A 74 32.77 15.94 6.33
C PHE A 74 33.65 14.89 5.64
N THR A 75 34.87 14.71 6.14
CA THR A 75 35.82 13.70 5.66
C THR A 75 35.36 12.25 5.86
N ASP A 76 34.31 12.01 6.65
CA ASP A 76 33.64 10.71 6.76
C ASP A 76 32.67 10.41 5.59
N GLY A 77 32.58 11.32 4.61
CA GLY A 77 31.75 11.20 3.42
C GLY A 77 30.34 11.77 3.58
N THR A 78 29.94 12.19 4.78
CA THR A 78 28.63 12.82 4.99
C THR A 78 28.63 14.31 4.64
N SER A 79 27.46 14.88 4.36
CA SER A 79 27.28 16.32 4.20
C SER A 79 25.89 16.74 4.64
N GLU A 80 25.75 17.97 5.14
CA GLU A 80 24.48 18.49 5.64
C GLU A 80 24.27 19.94 5.23
N ASN A 81 23.03 20.31 4.90
CA ASN A 81 22.65 21.70 4.67
C ASN A 81 22.19 22.32 5.99
N ALA A 82 22.76 23.48 6.33
CA ALA A 82 22.44 24.20 7.55
C ALA A 82 22.22 25.68 7.23
N PRO A 83 21.03 26.07 6.75
CA PRO A 83 20.76 27.46 6.37
C PRO A 83 21.02 28.48 7.49
N SER A 84 20.83 28.06 8.75
CA SER A 84 21.09 28.88 9.94
C SER A 84 22.58 29.06 10.30
N GLY A 85 23.47 28.26 9.70
CA GLY A 85 24.89 28.18 10.08
C GLY A 85 25.14 27.43 11.38
N VAL A 86 24.11 26.88 12.04
CA VAL A 86 24.22 26.10 13.27
C VAL A 86 23.84 24.64 12.98
N PHE A 87 24.72 23.71 13.36
CA PHE A 87 24.50 22.28 13.13
C PHE A 87 25.22 21.44 14.19
N GLU A 88 24.58 20.39 14.71
CA GLU A 88 25.22 19.40 15.58
C GLU A 88 25.45 18.11 14.78
N LYS A 89 26.69 17.63 14.74
CA LYS A 89 27.06 16.35 14.12
C LYS A 89 27.55 15.38 15.18
N ARG A 90 27.15 14.11 15.05
CA ARG A 90 27.78 13.00 15.76
C ARG A 90 28.77 12.27 14.84
N PHE A 91 30.02 12.14 15.27
CA PHE A 91 31.03 11.30 14.63
C PHE A 91 31.04 9.92 15.30
N THR A 92 30.98 8.87 14.49
CA THR A 92 30.70 7.49 14.96
C THR A 92 31.89 6.54 14.86
N LYS A 93 33.01 6.96 14.23
CA LYS A 93 34.22 6.14 14.23
C LYS A 93 34.81 6.10 15.62
N VAL A 94 34.90 4.89 16.19
CA VAL A 94 35.39 4.64 17.54
C VAL A 94 36.83 5.14 17.70
N GLY A 95 37.12 5.65 18.89
CA GLY A 95 38.40 6.24 19.26
C GLY A 95 38.46 7.73 18.98
N VAL A 96 39.66 8.28 19.19
CA VAL A 96 39.95 9.69 18.95
C VAL A 96 40.33 9.86 17.48
N ASN A 97 39.50 10.59 16.75
CA ASN A 97 39.69 10.81 15.31
C ASN A 97 39.68 12.31 15.01
N THR A 98 40.49 12.73 14.05
CA THR A 98 40.48 14.10 13.50
C THR A 98 39.76 14.10 12.16
N TYR A 99 38.80 15.01 12.02
CA TYR A 99 38.02 15.19 10.81
C TYR A 99 38.20 16.61 10.28
N THR A 100 38.58 16.72 9.02
CA THR A 100 38.48 18.00 8.31
C THR A 100 37.03 18.24 7.92
N VAL A 101 36.52 19.41 8.29
CA VAL A 101 35.17 19.88 8.01
C VAL A 101 35.28 21.04 7.03
N THR A 102 34.74 20.85 5.83
CA THR A 102 34.63 21.93 4.83
C THR A 102 33.28 22.61 4.99
N VAL A 103 33.30 23.92 5.18
CA VAL A 103 32.10 24.75 5.28
C VAL A 103 32.00 25.58 4.01
N ILE A 104 30.91 25.41 3.28
CA ILE A 104 30.59 26.15 2.07
C ILE A 104 29.52 27.17 2.41
N ALA A 105 29.85 28.45 2.35
CA ALA A 105 28.90 29.56 2.47
C ALA A 105 28.40 29.93 1.08
N SER A 106 27.07 30.00 0.91
CA SER A 106 26.42 30.37 -0.35
C SER A 106 25.78 31.75 -0.22
N GLY A 107 26.04 32.63 -1.18
CA GLY A 107 25.51 33.98 -1.27
C GLY A 107 24.46 34.15 -2.37
N LYS A 108 24.08 35.40 -2.67
CA LYS A 108 23.10 35.72 -3.71
C LYS A 108 23.54 35.24 -5.10
N GLY A 109 22.61 34.72 -5.90
CA GLY A 109 22.94 34.23 -7.24
C GLY A 109 23.83 32.99 -7.28
N GLY A 110 23.98 32.27 -6.16
CA GLY A 110 24.70 30.99 -6.11
C GLY A 110 26.22 31.11 -6.04
N VAL A 111 26.78 32.32 -5.83
CA VAL A 111 28.21 32.48 -5.57
C VAL A 111 28.56 31.83 -4.23
N THR A 112 29.69 31.13 -4.18
CA THR A 112 30.12 30.39 -2.99
C THR A 112 31.55 30.71 -2.60
N SER A 113 31.81 30.65 -1.30
CA SER A 113 33.14 30.64 -0.71
C SER A 113 33.20 29.51 0.30
N ASN A 114 34.39 28.98 0.57
CA ASN A 114 34.54 27.90 1.54
C ASN A 114 35.74 28.11 2.46
N THR A 115 35.70 27.44 3.61
CA THR A 115 36.82 27.33 4.54
C THR A 115 36.84 25.93 5.14
N THR A 116 37.93 25.58 5.82
CA THR A 116 38.08 24.28 6.47
C THR A 116 38.47 24.43 7.93
N VAL A 117 38.03 23.50 8.77
CA VAL A 117 38.46 23.38 10.16
C VAL A 117 38.69 21.92 10.50
N ASP A 118 39.77 21.63 11.22
CA ASP A 118 40.03 20.31 11.76
C ASP A 118 39.41 20.17 13.15
N VAL A 119 38.63 19.10 13.31
CA VAL A 119 37.93 18.78 14.55
C VAL A 119 38.42 17.43 15.05
N LYS A 120 39.07 17.44 16.21
CA LYS A 120 39.48 16.23 16.92
C LYS A 120 38.43 15.86 17.96
N VAL A 121 37.90 14.65 17.89
CA VAL A 121 36.78 14.19 18.74
C VAL A 121 36.88 12.70 19.06
N LEU A 122 36.51 12.34 20.29
CA LEU A 122 36.38 10.97 20.79
C LEU A 122 34.95 10.46 20.56
N SER A 123 34.85 9.27 19.96
CA SER A 123 33.61 8.48 19.95
C SER A 123 33.88 7.13 20.61
N THR A 124 33.01 6.68 21.52
CA THR A 124 33.21 5.42 22.27
C THR A 124 32.17 4.36 21.98
N PHE A 125 31.12 4.69 21.23
CA PHE A 125 30.03 3.75 20.98
C PHE A 125 30.37 2.76 19.86
N SER A 126 30.27 1.47 20.15
CA SER A 126 30.31 0.36 19.19
C SER A 126 29.16 -0.60 19.47
N ASP A 127 28.66 -1.23 18.41
CA ASP A 127 27.68 -2.31 18.50
C ASP A 127 28.06 -3.43 17.51
N ASP A 128 29.19 -4.08 17.80
CA ASP A 128 29.78 -5.10 16.93
C ASP A 128 28.87 -6.33 16.78
N GLU A 129 28.09 -6.63 17.82
CA GLU A 129 27.07 -7.69 17.76
C GLU A 129 25.97 -7.32 16.76
N ALA A 130 25.48 -6.07 16.73
CA ALA A 130 24.53 -5.66 15.70
C ALA A 130 25.13 -5.74 14.29
N VAL A 131 26.38 -5.35 14.11
CA VAL A 131 27.09 -5.50 12.82
C VAL A 131 27.12 -6.97 12.40
N ALA A 132 27.51 -7.88 13.30
CA ALA A 132 27.53 -9.32 13.03
C ALA A 132 26.14 -9.87 12.70
N LEU A 133 25.11 -9.51 13.47
CA LEU A 133 23.74 -9.96 13.24
C LEU A 133 23.16 -9.42 11.93
N LEU A 134 23.40 -8.15 11.60
CA LEU A 134 22.94 -7.52 10.36
C LEU A 134 23.57 -8.14 9.12
N THR A 135 24.80 -8.65 9.21
CA THR A 135 25.62 -9.02 8.04
C THR A 135 26.01 -10.49 7.97
N ASP A 136 25.77 -11.29 9.01
CA ASP A 136 26.38 -12.62 9.15
C ASP A 136 27.92 -12.60 9.07
N GLY A 137 28.52 -11.48 9.49
CA GLY A 137 29.95 -11.23 9.37
C GLY A 137 30.45 -10.86 7.97
N THR A 138 29.61 -10.94 6.93
CA THR A 138 29.99 -10.57 5.56
C THR A 138 28.88 -9.82 4.82
N SER A 139 27.82 -10.52 4.41
CA SER A 139 26.62 -9.94 3.84
C SER A 139 25.38 -10.78 4.13
N LYS A 140 24.25 -10.12 4.42
CA LYS A 140 22.98 -10.77 4.71
C LYS A 140 21.82 -9.96 4.12
N LYS A 141 20.82 -10.70 3.63
CA LYS A 141 19.58 -10.17 3.07
C LYS A 141 18.47 -10.18 4.11
N TRP A 142 17.64 -9.17 4.03
CA TRP A 142 16.49 -8.93 4.87
C TRP A 142 15.29 -8.56 4.00
N TYR A 143 14.12 -9.06 4.41
CA TYR A 143 12.84 -8.88 3.74
C TYR A 143 11.83 -8.40 4.77
N PHE A 144 10.81 -7.64 4.38
CA PHE A 144 9.68 -7.39 5.28
C PHE A 144 9.12 -8.72 5.78
N SER A 145 8.85 -8.85 7.08
CA SER A 145 8.27 -10.06 7.66
C SER A 145 6.76 -10.11 7.41
N ALA A 146 6.36 -10.12 6.14
CA ALA A 146 4.97 -10.00 5.70
C ALA A 146 4.03 -11.01 6.35
N SER A 147 4.50 -12.21 6.73
CA SER A 147 3.71 -13.21 7.44
C SER A 147 3.43 -12.89 8.92
N GLU A 148 4.15 -11.95 9.51
CA GLU A 148 3.95 -11.51 10.90
C GLU A 148 2.93 -10.37 10.97
N VAL A 149 2.03 -10.42 11.95
CA VAL A 149 1.18 -9.27 12.30
C VAL A 149 2.06 -8.16 12.88
N GLY A 150 1.80 -6.92 12.49
CA GLY A 150 2.56 -5.75 12.95
C GLY A 150 3.93 -5.57 12.27
N HIS A 151 4.17 -6.27 11.15
CA HIS A 151 5.41 -6.09 10.39
C HIS A 151 5.56 -4.67 9.81
N LEU A 152 4.44 -3.98 9.61
CA LEU A 152 4.35 -2.55 9.39
C LEU A 152 3.34 -2.00 10.40
N GLY A 153 3.71 -0.95 11.12
CA GLY A 153 2.81 -0.30 12.08
C GLY A 153 3.16 1.14 12.33
N VAL A 154 2.25 1.87 12.96
CA VAL A 154 2.45 3.27 13.36
C VAL A 154 1.93 3.49 14.77
N GLY A 155 2.59 4.39 15.50
CA GLY A 155 2.22 4.75 16.87
C GLY A 155 2.71 6.15 17.23
N PRO A 156 2.44 6.58 18.48
CA PRO A 156 2.90 7.86 18.97
C PRO A 156 4.39 7.86 19.29
N ASN A 157 5.04 9.00 19.08
CA ASN A 157 6.39 9.28 19.55
C ASN A 157 6.33 10.17 20.81
N ASN A 158 6.04 9.55 21.95
CA ASN A 158 5.87 10.25 23.22
C ASN A 158 6.60 9.53 24.37
N SER A 159 6.57 10.12 25.56
CA SER A 159 7.18 9.57 26.77
C SER A 159 6.32 8.52 27.48
N ASP A 160 5.18 8.10 26.92
CA ASP A 160 4.37 7.04 27.51
C ASP A 160 5.00 5.69 27.20
N ALA A 161 5.61 5.09 28.24
CA ALA A 161 6.33 3.83 28.15
C ALA A 161 5.45 2.65 27.74
N THR A 162 4.12 2.80 27.72
CA THR A 162 3.18 1.76 27.28
C THR A 162 2.85 1.80 25.78
N GLN A 163 3.21 2.88 25.07
CA GLN A 163 2.71 3.15 23.71
C GLN A 163 3.80 3.33 22.64
N ASN A 164 5.06 3.53 23.04
CA ASN A 164 6.10 4.08 22.18
C ASN A 164 7.13 3.06 21.65
N TYR A 165 6.88 1.75 21.82
CA TYR A 165 7.79 0.66 21.43
C TYR A 165 7.16 -0.39 20.47
N TYR A 166 5.93 -0.15 19.99
CA TYR A 166 5.28 -0.95 18.94
C TYR A 166 4.24 -0.10 18.20
N GLY A 167 3.67 -0.63 17.10
CA GLY A 167 2.60 0.03 16.35
C GLY A 167 1.30 0.15 17.17
N PHE A 168 1.17 1.21 17.97
CA PHE A 168 0.04 1.38 18.88
C PHE A 168 -1.27 1.73 18.15
N TYR A 169 -1.20 2.63 17.15
CA TYR A 169 -2.38 3.09 16.41
C TYR A 169 -2.82 2.09 15.33
N TYR A 170 -1.86 1.41 14.72
CA TYR A 170 -2.13 0.46 13.65
C TYR A 170 -0.99 -0.57 13.55
N GLN A 171 -1.39 -1.81 13.23
CA GLN A 171 -0.52 -2.94 12.95
C GLN A 171 -1.09 -3.69 11.74
N ALA A 172 -0.29 -3.82 10.70
CA ALA A 172 -0.69 -4.54 9.51
C ALA A 172 -0.98 -6.01 9.83
N ALA A 173 -2.10 -6.54 9.31
CA ALA A 173 -2.32 -7.98 9.30
C ALA A 173 -1.26 -8.70 8.45
N ALA A 174 -1.13 -10.02 8.63
CA ALA A 174 -0.24 -10.82 7.81
C ALA A 174 -0.59 -10.66 6.30
N PHE A 175 0.41 -10.29 5.50
CA PHE A 175 0.33 -10.01 4.07
C PHE A 175 -0.69 -8.92 3.67
N GLU A 176 -1.05 -8.02 4.59
CA GLU A 176 -2.09 -7.01 4.32
C GLU A 176 -1.79 -6.13 3.10
N LYS A 177 -0.50 -5.84 2.83
CA LYS A 177 -0.09 -5.02 1.68
C LYS A 177 0.09 -5.84 0.40
N ALA A 178 -0.27 -7.11 0.38
CA ALA A 178 -0.18 -7.96 -0.80
C ALA A 178 -1.42 -7.81 -1.69
N GLY A 179 -1.32 -8.20 -2.96
CA GLY A 179 -2.47 -8.37 -3.86
C GLY A 179 -2.99 -7.10 -4.53
N ALA A 180 -2.58 -5.90 -4.10
CA ALA A 180 -2.92 -4.64 -4.75
C ALA A 180 -1.68 -3.97 -5.37
N ALA A 181 -1.79 -3.50 -6.63
CA ALA A 181 -0.70 -2.84 -7.33
C ALA A 181 -0.20 -1.55 -6.63
N SER A 182 -1.07 -0.91 -5.83
CA SER A 182 -0.76 0.27 -5.04
C SER A 182 0.06 -0.02 -3.78
N SER A 183 0.18 -1.27 -3.31
CA SER A 183 0.86 -1.57 -2.04
C SER A 183 1.79 -2.78 -2.09
N SER A 184 1.65 -3.66 -3.08
CA SER A 184 2.39 -4.93 -3.16
C SER A 184 3.90 -4.78 -3.27
N CYS A 185 4.37 -3.66 -3.81
CA CYS A 185 5.82 -3.39 -3.93
C CYS A 185 6.54 -3.35 -2.58
N LEU A 186 5.82 -3.17 -1.46
CA LEU A 186 6.41 -3.23 -0.12
C LEU A 186 7.11 -4.59 0.12
N TYR A 187 6.54 -5.69 -0.38
CA TYR A 187 7.05 -7.03 -0.16
C TYR A 187 8.07 -7.51 -1.20
N ASP A 188 8.36 -6.67 -2.20
CA ASP A 188 9.40 -6.93 -3.20
C ASP A 188 10.79 -6.47 -2.74
N ASN A 189 10.86 -5.65 -1.67
CA ASN A 189 12.10 -5.11 -1.14
C ASN A 189 13.07 -6.18 -0.65
N VAL A 190 14.33 -6.07 -1.07
CA VAL A 190 15.47 -6.84 -0.60
C VAL A 190 16.50 -5.88 -0.02
N LEU A 191 16.60 -5.88 1.31
CA LEU A 191 17.54 -5.05 2.06
C LEU A 191 18.82 -5.87 2.27
N THR A 192 19.94 -5.40 1.77
CA THR A 192 21.23 -6.09 1.92
C THR A 192 22.15 -5.27 2.80
N PHE A 193 22.51 -5.81 3.97
CA PHE A 193 23.58 -5.27 4.78
C PHE A 193 24.87 -6.04 4.49
N SER A 194 26.00 -5.34 4.45
CA SER A 194 27.31 -5.95 4.21
C SER A 194 28.43 -5.20 4.93
N VAL A 195 29.55 -5.88 5.16
CA VAL A 195 30.79 -5.27 5.64
C VAL A 195 31.76 -5.16 4.48
N VAL A 196 32.26 -3.94 4.21
CA VAL A 196 33.31 -3.68 3.21
C VAL A 196 34.46 -2.96 3.91
N GLY A 197 35.58 -3.65 4.10
CA GLY A 197 36.61 -3.18 5.04
C GLY A 197 36.05 -3.15 6.46
N ASP A 198 36.18 -2.01 7.15
CA ASP A 198 35.60 -1.81 8.50
C ASP A 198 34.26 -1.04 8.46
N GLN A 199 33.61 -0.96 7.29
CA GLN A 199 32.41 -0.15 7.10
C GLN A 199 31.18 -1.02 6.87
N LEU A 200 30.15 -0.79 7.69
CA LEU A 200 28.81 -1.31 7.45
C LEU A 200 28.19 -0.57 6.25
N LYS A 201 27.68 -1.34 5.30
CA LYS A 201 27.07 -0.88 4.06
C LYS A 201 25.66 -1.41 3.92
N TYR A 202 24.84 -0.66 3.19
CA TYR A 202 23.45 -0.96 2.92
C TYR A 202 23.13 -0.79 1.43
N ASN A 203 22.39 -1.73 0.87
CA ASN A 203 21.82 -1.64 -0.46
C ASN A 203 20.35 -2.03 -0.42
N LEU A 204 19.49 -1.23 -1.06
CA LEU A 204 18.08 -1.54 -1.24
C LEU A 204 17.83 -1.93 -2.69
N ASP A 205 17.42 -3.17 -2.93
CA ASP A 205 16.81 -3.57 -4.20
C ASP A 205 15.28 -3.61 -4.00
N ASN A 206 14.59 -2.66 -4.62
CA ASN A 206 13.14 -2.51 -4.51
C ASN A 206 12.41 -2.85 -5.82
N GLY A 207 13.09 -3.50 -6.77
CA GLY A 207 12.48 -3.92 -8.03
C GLY A 207 11.93 -2.78 -8.91
N GLY A 208 12.40 -1.54 -8.71
CA GLY A 208 11.93 -0.38 -9.49
C GLY A 208 10.86 0.47 -8.81
N LYS A 209 10.30 0.01 -7.68
CA LYS A 209 9.16 0.66 -7.02
C LYS A 209 9.38 0.81 -5.52
N THR A 210 8.92 1.93 -4.98
CA THR A 210 8.92 2.18 -3.52
C THR A 210 7.50 2.39 -3.04
N PHE A 211 7.17 1.82 -1.88
CA PHE A 211 5.93 2.12 -1.20
C PHE A 211 6.10 3.43 -0.42
N PHE A 212 5.35 4.45 -0.80
CA PHE A 212 5.41 5.78 -0.18
C PHE A 212 4.27 5.97 0.79
N ASN A 213 4.57 6.58 1.93
CA ASN A 213 3.54 7.17 2.75
C ASN A 213 2.84 8.31 1.98
N ALA A 214 1.54 8.48 2.17
CA ALA A 214 0.70 9.50 1.53
C ALA A 214 1.31 10.91 1.61
N ALA A 215 1.92 11.28 2.75
CA ALA A 215 2.52 12.60 2.95
C ALA A 215 3.76 12.86 2.06
N PHE A 216 4.33 11.81 1.47
CA PHE A 216 5.56 11.87 0.69
C PHE A 216 5.41 11.45 -0.77
N LEU A 217 4.18 11.24 -1.26
CA LEU A 217 3.95 10.82 -2.65
C LEU A 217 4.62 11.76 -3.66
N SER A 218 4.64 13.07 -3.38
CA SER A 218 5.25 14.08 -4.26
C SER A 218 6.76 13.88 -4.47
N VAL A 219 7.46 13.27 -3.50
CA VAL A 219 8.89 12.91 -3.64
C VAL A 219 9.09 11.85 -4.72
N GLY A 220 8.16 10.91 -4.83
CA GLY A 220 8.13 9.87 -5.87
C GLY A 220 7.40 10.29 -7.15
N GLY A 221 6.98 11.56 -7.27
CA GLY A 221 6.21 12.07 -8.41
C GLY A 221 4.72 11.67 -8.42
N GLY A 222 4.19 11.18 -7.30
CA GLY A 222 2.79 10.82 -7.12
C GLY A 222 1.96 11.91 -6.42
N SER A 223 0.66 11.67 -6.35
CA SER A 223 -0.32 12.47 -5.59
C SER A 223 -1.46 11.57 -5.10
N GLY A 224 -2.18 11.99 -4.06
CA GLY A 224 -3.24 11.22 -3.45
C GLY A 224 -3.27 11.37 -1.93
N ASN A 225 -4.24 10.70 -1.31
CA ASN A 225 -4.42 10.70 0.15
C ASN A 225 -4.03 9.35 0.80
N ASP A 226 -3.73 8.33 -0.01
CA ASP A 226 -3.40 6.98 0.43
C ASP A 226 -1.95 6.64 0.11
N ASP A 227 -1.36 5.79 0.93
CA ASP A 227 -0.03 5.24 0.66
C ASP A 227 -0.03 4.48 -0.67
N SER A 228 1.02 4.64 -1.46
CA SER A 228 1.05 4.08 -2.82
C SER A 228 2.45 3.70 -3.30
N CYS A 229 2.50 2.65 -4.13
CA CYS A 229 3.67 2.20 -4.86
C CYS A 229 3.93 3.11 -6.05
N LEU A 230 5.09 3.78 -6.05
CA LEU A 230 5.53 4.66 -7.13
C LEU A 230 6.81 4.14 -7.77
N ASN A 231 7.00 4.45 -9.06
CA ASN A 231 8.24 4.14 -9.78
C ASN A 231 9.37 5.03 -9.23
N TYR A 232 10.13 4.49 -8.29
CA TYR A 232 11.19 5.19 -7.60
C TYR A 232 12.20 4.15 -7.14
N THR A 233 13.49 4.39 -7.37
CA THR A 233 14.58 3.49 -6.98
C THR A 233 15.55 4.21 -6.07
N SER A 234 16.02 3.51 -5.04
CA SER A 234 17.20 3.93 -4.30
C SER A 234 18.41 3.30 -4.98
N SER A 235 19.26 4.11 -5.60
CA SER A 235 20.47 3.60 -6.25
C SER A 235 21.68 3.71 -5.34
N GLY A 236 22.62 2.78 -5.55
CA GLY A 236 23.95 2.80 -4.94
C GLY A 236 24.02 2.15 -3.56
N ILE A 237 25.23 1.67 -3.25
CA ILE A 237 25.58 1.17 -1.92
C ILE A 237 25.82 2.37 -1.00
N LYS A 238 25.13 2.39 0.13
CA LYS A 238 25.15 3.48 1.11
C LYS A 238 25.96 3.07 2.33
N SER A 239 26.65 4.03 2.93
CA SER A 239 27.28 3.82 4.25
C SER A 239 26.23 3.78 5.35
N VAL A 240 26.46 2.95 6.36
CA VAL A 240 25.64 2.87 7.57
C VAL A 240 26.51 3.19 8.76
N SER A 241 26.01 4.06 9.64
CA SER A 241 26.64 4.35 10.92
C SER A 241 25.74 3.94 12.07
N LEU A 242 26.33 3.39 13.13
CA LEU A 242 25.65 3.07 14.37
C LEU A 242 26.01 4.09 15.45
N SER A 243 25.05 4.46 16.28
CA SER A 243 25.20 5.40 17.39
C SER A 243 24.23 5.08 18.53
N PRO A 244 24.40 5.64 19.74
CA PRO A 244 23.42 5.47 20.81
C PRO A 244 22.06 6.08 20.42
N SER A 245 20.97 5.36 20.66
CA SER A 245 19.61 5.88 20.52
C SER A 245 19.29 6.85 21.67
N GLU A 246 18.71 8.00 21.32
CA GLU A 246 18.25 9.04 22.25
C GLU A 246 16.71 9.11 22.34
N SER A 247 16.04 8.04 21.90
CA SER A 247 14.59 7.98 21.80
C SER A 247 13.89 8.01 23.16
N PHE A 248 12.56 8.11 23.16
CA PHE A 248 11.80 7.92 24.39
C PHE A 248 11.88 6.49 24.93
N VAL A 249 12.06 5.48 24.05
CA VAL A 249 12.07 4.06 24.44
C VAL A 249 13.29 3.74 25.31
N THR A 250 14.45 4.36 25.04
CA THR A 250 15.65 4.18 25.87
C THR A 250 15.49 4.76 27.28
N LYS A 251 14.45 5.56 27.52
CA LYS A 251 14.12 6.17 28.83
C LYS A 251 13.01 5.43 29.56
N ASN A 252 12.42 4.41 28.95
CA ASN A 252 11.36 3.62 29.58
C ASN A 252 11.93 2.79 30.75
N PRO A 253 11.15 2.52 31.82
CA PRO A 253 11.58 1.65 32.91
C PRO A 253 12.01 0.25 32.44
N ASP A 254 11.35 -0.27 31.40
CA ASP A 254 11.59 -1.60 30.83
C ASP A 254 12.44 -1.55 29.54
N ALA A 255 13.19 -0.47 29.31
CA ALA A 255 13.96 -0.23 28.08
C ALA A 255 14.84 -1.42 27.66
N ALA A 256 15.45 -2.11 28.63
CA ALA A 256 16.29 -3.30 28.39
C ALA A 256 15.57 -4.44 27.64
N THR A 257 14.24 -4.48 27.70
CA THR A 257 13.41 -5.47 26.99
C THR A 257 12.74 -4.91 25.74
N GLN A 258 12.75 -3.59 25.56
CA GLN A 258 11.99 -2.88 24.53
C GLN A 258 12.87 -2.32 23.42
N THR A 259 14.14 -2.05 23.69
CA THR A 259 15.07 -1.50 22.71
C THR A 259 16.48 -2.05 22.88
N ARG A 260 17.20 -2.16 21.77
CA ARG A 260 18.65 -2.41 21.78
C ARG A 260 19.43 -1.17 22.22
N GLY A 261 18.82 0.02 22.09
CA GLY A 261 19.48 1.29 22.36
C GLY A 261 20.44 1.74 21.24
N THR A 262 20.38 1.12 20.06
CA THR A 262 21.22 1.45 18.90
C THR A 262 20.40 2.17 17.84
N LEU A 263 20.88 3.33 17.41
CA LEU A 263 20.37 4.07 16.26
C LEU A 263 21.23 3.78 15.04
N MET A 264 20.60 3.31 13.97
CA MET A 264 21.19 3.05 12.67
C MET A 264 20.83 4.20 11.73
N THR A 265 21.83 4.87 11.15
CA THR A 265 21.64 5.92 10.15
C THR A 265 22.21 5.48 8.82
N ILE A 266 21.39 5.56 7.76
CA ILE A 266 21.76 5.23 6.40
C ILE A 266 22.06 6.53 5.64
N ALA A 267 23.24 6.63 5.05
CA ALA A 267 23.67 7.83 4.33
C ALA A 267 22.82 8.13 3.08
N ASP A 268 22.96 9.33 2.52
CA ASP A 268 22.36 9.74 1.24
C ASP A 268 20.85 9.49 1.15
N GLY A 269 20.12 9.81 2.23
CA GLY A 269 18.67 9.63 2.33
C GLY A 269 18.20 8.18 2.17
N GLY A 270 19.06 7.20 2.48
CA GLY A 270 18.69 5.79 2.39
C GLY A 270 17.56 5.42 3.34
N PHE A 271 16.66 4.54 2.89
CA PHE A 271 15.47 4.11 3.63
C PHE A 271 15.28 2.60 3.51
N MET A 272 14.46 2.03 4.38
CA MET A 272 14.21 0.59 4.52
C MET A 272 12.87 0.16 3.87
N GLY A 273 12.74 0.37 2.56
CA GLY A 273 11.62 -0.08 1.72
C GLY A 273 10.35 0.77 1.77
N TYR A 274 9.88 1.16 2.96
CA TYR A 274 8.76 2.11 3.13
C TYR A 274 9.29 3.54 3.31
N TYR A 275 8.87 4.46 2.45
CA TYR A 275 9.38 5.83 2.43
C TYR A 275 8.52 6.76 3.28
N ILE A 276 9.13 7.27 4.35
CA ILE A 276 8.52 8.22 5.32
C ILE A 276 9.38 9.48 5.52
N GLY A 277 10.26 9.79 4.56
CA GLY A 277 11.15 10.94 4.61
C GLY A 277 12.27 10.86 5.66
N GLN A 278 12.75 9.65 5.97
CA GLN A 278 13.72 9.41 7.05
C GLN A 278 14.78 8.39 6.65
N SER A 279 15.95 8.50 7.27
CA SER A 279 17.07 7.60 7.09
C SER A 279 17.70 7.09 8.38
N SER A 280 17.09 7.40 9.53
CA SER A 280 17.53 6.94 10.84
C SER A 280 16.49 6.03 11.48
N TYR A 281 16.95 4.87 11.95
CA TYR A 281 16.15 3.76 12.44
C TYR A 281 16.70 3.31 13.78
N GLU A 282 15.92 3.44 14.84
CA GLU A 282 16.26 2.83 16.14
C GLU A 282 16.01 1.32 16.04
N ILE A 283 16.99 0.51 16.41
CA ILE A 283 16.89 -0.93 16.50
C ILE A 283 16.22 -1.27 17.83
N LEU A 284 14.99 -1.78 17.77
CA LEU A 284 14.27 -2.25 18.95
C LEU A 284 14.70 -3.65 19.36
N SER A 285 14.80 -4.55 18.38
CA SER A 285 15.31 -5.91 18.59
C SER A 285 16.02 -6.41 17.34
N LEU A 286 17.04 -7.23 17.53
CA LEU A 286 17.81 -7.82 16.44
C LEU A 286 18.29 -9.21 16.87
N THR A 287 17.97 -10.21 16.07
CA THR A 287 18.42 -11.60 16.22
C THR A 287 19.05 -12.06 14.91
N ALA A 288 19.48 -13.33 14.84
CA ALA A 288 20.08 -13.89 13.63
C ALA A 288 19.13 -13.83 12.41
N ASN A 289 17.81 -13.89 12.64
CA ASN A 289 16.80 -14.02 11.60
C ASN A 289 15.65 -13.01 11.67
N ARG A 290 15.61 -12.11 12.67
CA ARG A 290 14.53 -11.13 12.85
C ARG A 290 15.07 -9.78 13.29
N MET A 291 14.56 -8.70 12.70
CA MET A 291 14.95 -7.32 13.01
C MET A 291 13.69 -6.48 13.16
N VAL A 292 13.58 -5.74 14.27
CA VAL A 292 12.53 -4.74 14.47
C VAL A 292 13.18 -3.39 14.63
N VAL A 293 12.73 -2.42 13.82
CA VAL A 293 13.20 -1.04 13.88
C VAL A 293 12.03 -0.08 14.01
N ARG A 294 12.31 1.12 14.52
CA ARG A 294 11.37 2.25 14.49
C ARG A 294 12.01 3.51 13.94
N ALA A 295 11.24 4.33 13.23
CA ALA A 295 11.69 5.59 12.65
C ALA A 295 10.62 6.68 12.82
N VAL A 296 11.01 7.80 13.43
CA VAL A 296 10.15 8.97 13.64
C VAL A 296 9.90 9.64 12.29
N MET A 297 8.65 9.86 11.89
CA MET A 297 8.28 10.34 10.56
C MET A 297 8.93 11.69 10.21
N GLY A 298 9.31 11.88 8.94
CA GLY A 298 9.79 13.17 8.45
C GLY A 298 8.68 14.21 8.50
N GLY A 299 8.99 15.44 8.93
CA GLY A 299 8.00 16.52 9.01
C GLY A 299 6.91 16.38 10.08
N ASP A 300 6.75 15.19 10.68
CA ASP A 300 5.83 14.95 11.79
C ASP A 300 6.53 14.17 12.93
N PRO A 301 7.11 14.87 13.90
CA PRO A 301 7.83 14.24 15.00
C PRO A 301 6.92 13.54 16.01
N ALA A 302 5.58 13.69 15.91
CA ALA A 302 4.63 13.02 16.79
C ALA A 302 4.34 11.58 16.37
N LEU A 303 4.65 11.21 15.12
CA LEU A 303 4.41 9.88 14.57
C LEU A 303 5.71 9.08 14.44
N VAL A 304 5.62 7.79 14.73
CA VAL A 304 6.71 6.83 14.54
C VAL A 304 6.20 5.57 13.86
N TRP A 305 6.95 5.12 12.86
CA TRP A 305 6.68 3.90 12.11
C TRP A 305 7.57 2.77 12.60
N TYR A 306 7.00 1.57 12.63
CA TYR A 306 7.64 0.34 13.08
C TYR A 306 7.71 -0.65 11.93
N HIS A 307 8.89 -1.20 11.66
CA HIS A 307 9.11 -2.19 10.63
C HIS A 307 9.69 -3.46 11.23
N THR A 308 9.17 -4.61 10.83
CA THR A 308 9.75 -5.92 11.13
C THR A 308 10.26 -6.58 9.86
N PHE A 309 11.50 -7.05 9.92
CA PHE A 309 12.18 -7.76 8.84
C PHE A 309 12.61 -9.16 9.27
N THR A 310 12.76 -10.03 8.29
CA THR A 310 13.21 -11.41 8.42
C THR A 310 14.27 -11.74 7.36
N THR A 311 15.09 -12.77 7.60
CA THR A 311 16.12 -13.23 6.65
C THR A 311 15.59 -14.21 5.61
N THR A 312 14.39 -14.74 5.79
CA THR A 312 13.74 -15.65 4.83
C THR A 312 12.61 -14.92 4.15
N LYS A 313 12.66 -14.77 2.81
CA LYS A 313 11.60 -14.10 2.06
C LYS A 313 10.26 -14.77 2.34
N PRO A 314 9.27 -14.08 2.94
CA PRO A 314 7.99 -14.70 3.22
C PRO A 314 7.27 -15.08 1.93
N THR A 315 6.73 -16.28 1.91
CA THR A 315 5.85 -16.75 0.83
C THR A 315 4.43 -16.80 1.36
N GLN A 316 3.49 -16.15 0.67
CA GLN A 316 2.08 -16.38 0.94
C GLN A 316 1.71 -17.73 0.32
N THR A 317 1.53 -18.77 1.14
CA THR A 317 0.99 -20.04 0.66
C THR A 317 -0.45 -19.78 0.22
N VAL A 318 -0.65 -19.63 -1.08
CA VAL A 318 -1.98 -19.67 -1.66
C VAL A 318 -2.31 -21.15 -1.83
N THR A 319 -3.25 -21.65 -1.03
CA THR A 319 -3.88 -22.94 -1.34
C THR A 319 -4.50 -22.81 -2.72
N ASP A 320 -3.89 -23.41 -3.74
CA ASP A 320 -4.46 -23.45 -5.08
C ASP A 320 -4.89 -24.87 -5.40
N TYR A 321 -6.14 -25.01 -5.80
CA TYR A 321 -6.73 -26.28 -6.19
C TYR A 321 -6.64 -26.36 -7.71
N THR A 322 -5.94 -27.36 -8.23
CA THR A 322 -5.58 -27.43 -9.65
C THR A 322 -6.19 -28.62 -10.37
N LYS A 323 -6.71 -29.61 -9.64
CA LYS A 323 -7.36 -30.78 -10.25
C LYS A 323 -8.81 -30.42 -10.55
N LEU A 324 -9.15 -30.26 -11.82
CA LEU A 324 -10.53 -30.08 -12.25
C LEU A 324 -11.37 -31.31 -11.86
N VAL A 325 -12.45 -31.09 -11.10
CA VAL A 325 -13.34 -32.16 -10.61
C VAL A 325 -14.75 -32.06 -11.16
N TRP A 326 -15.18 -30.87 -11.59
CA TRP A 326 -16.48 -30.65 -12.22
C TRP A 326 -16.45 -29.39 -13.08
N SER A 327 -17.12 -29.42 -14.24
CA SER A 327 -17.31 -28.21 -15.04
C SER A 327 -18.53 -28.29 -15.94
N ASP A 328 -18.96 -27.11 -16.38
CA ASP A 328 -19.79 -26.95 -17.58
C ASP A 328 -19.15 -25.89 -18.48
N GLU A 329 -18.85 -26.27 -19.71
CA GLU A 329 -18.18 -25.44 -20.72
C GLU A 329 -19.19 -24.89 -21.74
N PHE A 330 -20.49 -25.15 -21.55
CA PHE A 330 -21.59 -24.61 -22.36
C PHE A 330 -21.40 -24.74 -23.89
N ASN A 331 -20.79 -25.84 -24.32
CA ASN A 331 -20.47 -26.13 -25.74
C ASN A 331 -21.61 -26.81 -26.52
N THR A 332 -22.74 -27.11 -25.87
CA THR A 332 -23.90 -27.75 -26.50
C THR A 332 -25.06 -26.78 -26.56
N ASP A 333 -25.39 -26.29 -27.75
CA ASP A 333 -26.50 -25.38 -27.96
C ASP A 333 -27.84 -26.01 -27.50
N GLY A 334 -28.70 -25.20 -26.86
CA GLY A 334 -30.02 -25.63 -26.37
C GLY A 334 -30.26 -25.26 -24.91
N ALA A 335 -31.06 -26.06 -24.21
CA ALA A 335 -31.29 -25.87 -22.79
C ALA A 335 -30.04 -26.26 -21.96
N PRO A 336 -29.80 -25.64 -20.79
CA PRO A 336 -28.79 -26.07 -19.84
C PRO A 336 -28.84 -27.58 -19.54
N ASP A 337 -27.68 -28.19 -19.36
CA ASP A 337 -27.53 -29.63 -19.11
C ASP A 337 -28.26 -30.05 -17.82
N VAL A 338 -29.34 -30.83 -17.95
CA VAL A 338 -30.19 -31.29 -16.85
C VAL A 338 -29.50 -32.26 -15.88
N THR A 339 -28.33 -32.79 -16.25
CA THR A 339 -27.48 -33.59 -15.36
C THR A 339 -26.66 -32.70 -14.42
N LYS A 340 -26.47 -31.42 -14.77
CA LYS A 340 -25.68 -30.43 -14.02
C LYS A 340 -26.54 -29.36 -13.35
N TRP A 341 -27.67 -29.01 -13.96
CA TRP A 341 -28.47 -27.87 -13.56
C TRP A 341 -29.94 -28.21 -13.36
N THR A 342 -30.58 -27.45 -12.47
CA THR A 342 -32.03 -27.36 -12.26
C THR A 342 -32.42 -25.90 -12.04
N TYR A 343 -33.72 -25.60 -11.89
CA TYR A 343 -34.25 -24.25 -11.82
C TYR A 343 -35.00 -24.00 -10.51
N ASP A 344 -34.87 -22.77 -10.00
CA ASP A 344 -35.90 -22.17 -9.15
C ASP A 344 -36.90 -21.43 -10.05
N LEU A 345 -38.19 -21.72 -9.90
CA LEU A 345 -39.26 -21.15 -10.74
C LEU A 345 -40.24 -20.32 -9.92
N GLY A 346 -40.76 -19.27 -10.53
CA GLY A 346 -41.83 -18.45 -9.95
C GLY A 346 -41.41 -17.02 -9.58
N ALA A 347 -42.35 -16.31 -8.99
CA ALA A 347 -42.20 -14.93 -8.50
C ALA A 347 -42.29 -14.91 -6.96
N GLY A 348 -42.44 -13.72 -6.37
CA GLY A 348 -42.63 -13.56 -4.92
C GLY A 348 -41.43 -12.96 -4.19
N GLY A 349 -40.44 -12.46 -4.95
CA GLY A 349 -39.42 -11.55 -4.45
C GLY A 349 -38.30 -12.17 -3.63
N TRP A 350 -38.22 -13.51 -3.55
CA TRP A 350 -37.00 -14.27 -3.24
C TRP A 350 -36.21 -13.83 -1.99
N GLY A 351 -36.90 -13.26 -1.00
CA GLY A 351 -36.31 -12.75 0.25
C GLY A 351 -35.85 -11.29 0.20
N ASN A 352 -35.81 -10.67 -0.98
CA ASN A 352 -35.21 -9.35 -1.22
C ASN A 352 -36.13 -8.36 -1.94
N SER A 353 -37.44 -8.57 -1.94
CA SER A 353 -38.42 -7.74 -2.68
C SER A 353 -38.14 -7.64 -4.19
N GLU A 354 -37.54 -8.69 -4.76
CA GLU A 354 -37.24 -8.78 -6.19
C GLU A 354 -38.51 -8.81 -7.05
N VAL A 355 -38.45 -8.31 -8.29
CA VAL A 355 -39.65 -8.09 -9.13
C VAL A 355 -39.75 -8.99 -10.37
N GLN A 356 -38.79 -9.89 -10.59
CA GLN A 356 -38.84 -10.86 -11.69
C GLN A 356 -39.67 -12.10 -11.35
N THR A 357 -40.16 -12.75 -12.40
CA THR A 357 -40.57 -14.16 -12.38
C THR A 357 -39.45 -15.00 -12.98
N TYR A 358 -38.88 -15.93 -12.21
CA TYR A 358 -37.91 -16.89 -12.75
C TYR A 358 -38.61 -17.99 -13.54
N THR A 359 -38.09 -18.28 -14.73
CA THR A 359 -38.64 -19.27 -15.66
C THR A 359 -37.53 -20.21 -16.17
N SER A 360 -37.93 -21.28 -16.84
CA SER A 360 -37.04 -22.15 -17.63
C SER A 360 -37.22 -21.95 -19.15
N SER A 361 -37.84 -20.84 -19.56
CA SER A 361 -38.08 -20.53 -20.97
C SER A 361 -36.77 -20.26 -21.71
N ALA A 362 -36.69 -20.70 -22.96
CA ALA A 362 -35.56 -20.40 -23.85
C ALA A 362 -35.35 -18.89 -24.08
N GLU A 363 -36.36 -18.06 -23.80
CA GLU A 363 -36.22 -16.59 -23.84
C GLU A 363 -35.41 -16.03 -22.65
N ASN A 364 -35.39 -16.74 -21.52
CA ASN A 364 -34.67 -16.32 -20.31
C ASN A 364 -33.38 -17.11 -20.08
N VAL A 365 -33.25 -18.31 -20.66
CA VAL A 365 -32.04 -19.13 -20.54
C VAL A 365 -31.81 -20.02 -21.75
N ILE A 366 -30.63 -19.89 -22.33
CA ILE A 366 -30.20 -20.74 -23.45
C ILE A 366 -28.68 -20.87 -23.44
N VAL A 367 -28.18 -22.05 -23.80
CA VAL A 367 -26.80 -22.25 -24.22
C VAL A 367 -26.74 -22.00 -25.72
N ALA A 368 -25.96 -21.02 -26.15
CA ALA A 368 -25.84 -20.67 -27.56
C ALA A 368 -24.49 -20.02 -27.87
N GLY A 369 -23.76 -20.59 -28.83
CA GLY A 369 -22.49 -20.01 -29.30
C GLY A 369 -21.38 -20.11 -28.26
N GLY A 370 -21.32 -21.22 -27.52
CA GLY A 370 -20.31 -21.50 -26.50
C GLY A 370 -20.56 -20.85 -25.13
N ASN A 371 -21.67 -20.15 -24.94
CA ASN A 371 -22.00 -19.48 -23.68
C ASN A 371 -23.38 -19.90 -23.18
N LEU A 372 -23.53 -20.03 -21.86
CA LEU A 372 -24.82 -19.91 -21.18
C LEU A 372 -25.23 -18.43 -21.16
N LYS A 373 -26.47 -18.15 -21.52
CA LYS A 373 -27.05 -16.80 -21.50
C LYS A 373 -28.25 -16.79 -20.58
N ILE A 374 -28.16 -16.08 -19.46
CA ILE A 374 -29.29 -15.79 -18.58
C ILE A 374 -29.79 -14.38 -18.89
N THR A 375 -30.97 -14.28 -19.48
CA THR A 375 -31.54 -13.01 -19.97
C THR A 375 -32.66 -12.56 -19.05
N ALA A 376 -32.43 -11.43 -18.37
CA ALA A 376 -33.50 -10.67 -17.76
C ALA A 376 -34.23 -9.87 -18.84
N LYS A 377 -35.55 -9.97 -18.88
CA LYS A 377 -36.40 -9.42 -19.95
C LYS A 377 -37.64 -8.75 -19.36
N ARG A 378 -38.02 -7.60 -19.91
CA ARG A 378 -39.30 -6.96 -19.64
C ARG A 378 -40.39 -7.73 -20.38
N GLU A 379 -41.43 -8.11 -19.65
CA GLU A 379 -42.61 -8.78 -20.19
C GLU A 379 -43.88 -8.08 -19.69
N GLY A 380 -44.51 -7.30 -20.58
CA GLY A 380 -45.61 -6.41 -20.21
C GLY A 380 -45.19 -5.40 -19.14
N SER A 381 -45.92 -5.37 -18.03
CA SER A 381 -45.61 -4.54 -16.85
C SER A 381 -44.61 -5.18 -15.89
N GLY A 382 -44.25 -6.45 -16.08
CA GLY A 382 -43.35 -7.21 -15.22
C GLY A 382 -42.01 -7.53 -15.89
N TYR A 383 -41.25 -8.43 -15.25
CA TYR A 383 -39.96 -8.90 -15.73
C TYR A 383 -39.86 -10.41 -15.57
N THR A 384 -39.14 -11.06 -16.48
CA THR A 384 -38.77 -12.47 -16.39
C THR A 384 -37.25 -12.64 -16.42
N SER A 385 -36.76 -13.73 -15.83
CA SER A 385 -35.34 -14.07 -15.81
C SER A 385 -35.16 -15.56 -15.49
N THR A 386 -33.95 -16.00 -15.16
CA THR A 386 -33.65 -17.37 -14.72
C THR A 386 -32.82 -17.37 -13.44
N ARG A 387 -33.11 -18.35 -12.56
CA ARG A 387 -32.27 -18.76 -11.43
C ARG A 387 -31.93 -20.23 -11.58
N LEU A 388 -30.70 -20.48 -12.04
CA LEU A 388 -30.16 -21.80 -12.32
C LEU A 388 -29.34 -22.28 -11.11
N LYS A 389 -29.48 -23.53 -10.71
CA LYS A 389 -28.75 -24.08 -9.55
C LYS A 389 -28.23 -25.50 -9.80
N SER A 390 -27.11 -25.85 -9.18
CA SER A 390 -26.55 -27.22 -9.20
C SER A 390 -27.12 -28.11 -8.09
N GLU A 391 -28.15 -27.66 -7.38
CA GLU A 391 -28.76 -28.40 -6.28
C GLU A 391 -29.30 -29.77 -6.72
N GLY A 392 -28.98 -30.81 -5.94
CA GLY A 392 -29.32 -32.19 -6.26
C GLY A 392 -28.55 -32.77 -7.46
N LYS A 393 -27.62 -32.01 -8.05
CA LYS A 393 -26.80 -32.39 -9.20
C LYS A 393 -25.31 -32.44 -8.85
N TYR A 394 -24.80 -31.35 -8.27
CA TYR A 394 -23.42 -31.24 -7.81
C TYR A 394 -23.33 -30.34 -6.58
N LYS A 395 -22.63 -30.84 -5.56
CA LYS A 395 -22.29 -30.13 -4.34
C LYS A 395 -20.90 -30.56 -3.90
N PHE A 396 -20.19 -29.68 -3.22
CA PHE A 396 -18.80 -29.92 -2.83
C PHE A 396 -18.44 -29.08 -1.60
N THR A 397 -17.41 -29.52 -0.88
CA THR A 397 -16.80 -28.77 0.22
C THR A 397 -15.36 -28.43 -0.15
N TYR A 398 -15.00 -27.16 -0.05
CA TYR A 398 -13.68 -26.61 -0.43
C TYR A 398 -13.33 -26.79 -1.91
N GLY A 399 -12.37 -25.99 -2.36
CA GLY A 399 -11.88 -26.03 -3.72
C GLY A 399 -11.66 -24.63 -4.29
N LYS A 400 -11.38 -24.60 -5.58
CA LYS A 400 -11.40 -23.38 -6.38
C LYS A 400 -12.62 -23.42 -7.30
N VAL A 401 -13.39 -22.35 -7.30
CA VAL A 401 -14.48 -22.13 -8.26
C VAL A 401 -14.04 -21.02 -9.20
N GLU A 402 -14.19 -21.23 -10.50
CA GLU A 402 -13.97 -20.21 -11.53
C GLU A 402 -15.21 -20.11 -12.41
N VAL A 403 -15.76 -18.91 -12.55
CA VAL A 403 -16.85 -18.61 -13.47
C VAL A 403 -16.43 -17.47 -14.37
N ARG A 404 -16.27 -17.76 -15.67
CA ARG A 404 -15.92 -16.73 -16.65
C ARG A 404 -17.19 -16.13 -17.23
N ALA A 405 -17.49 -14.88 -16.86
CA ALA A 405 -18.75 -14.25 -17.20
C ALA A 405 -18.59 -12.79 -17.65
N LYS A 406 -19.55 -12.34 -18.46
CA LYS A 406 -19.80 -10.95 -18.81
C LYS A 406 -21.19 -10.57 -18.28
N LEU A 407 -21.27 -9.46 -17.56
CA LEU A 407 -22.45 -9.11 -16.78
C LEU A 407 -23.49 -8.32 -17.60
N PRO A 408 -24.78 -8.39 -17.24
CA PRO A 408 -25.79 -7.53 -17.86
C PRO A 408 -25.54 -6.06 -17.53
N SER A 409 -25.93 -5.18 -18.45
CA SER A 409 -26.09 -3.74 -18.19
C SER A 409 -27.55 -3.38 -17.92
N GLY A 410 -27.78 -2.24 -17.27
CA GLY A 410 -29.09 -1.61 -17.13
C GLY A 410 -29.48 -1.37 -15.67
N GLY A 411 -30.04 -0.20 -15.38
CA GLY A 411 -30.47 0.14 -14.03
C GLY A 411 -31.45 -0.89 -13.46
N GLY A 412 -31.16 -1.40 -12.27
CA GLY A 412 -31.97 -2.39 -11.56
C GLY A 412 -31.70 -3.86 -11.91
N THR A 413 -30.77 -4.19 -12.80
CA THR A 413 -30.29 -5.58 -12.93
C THR A 413 -29.43 -5.96 -11.71
N TRP A 414 -29.57 -7.18 -11.22
CA TRP A 414 -28.74 -7.75 -10.16
C TRP A 414 -28.30 -9.18 -10.54
N PRO A 415 -27.26 -9.31 -11.38
CA PRO A 415 -26.60 -10.59 -11.62
C PRO A 415 -25.86 -11.08 -10.36
N ALA A 416 -25.93 -12.39 -10.12
CA ALA A 416 -25.22 -13.05 -9.02
C ALA A 416 -24.64 -14.39 -9.45
N ILE A 417 -23.39 -14.65 -9.01
CA ILE A 417 -22.70 -15.95 -9.04
C ILE A 417 -22.37 -16.27 -7.58
N TRP A 418 -23.03 -17.27 -7.03
CA TRP A 418 -23.00 -17.48 -5.58
C TRP A 418 -23.26 -18.95 -5.23
N MET A 419 -23.11 -19.25 -3.95
CA MET A 419 -23.22 -20.59 -3.40
C MET A 419 -24.01 -20.58 -2.10
N LEU A 420 -24.81 -21.62 -1.87
CA LEU A 420 -25.58 -21.80 -0.64
C LEU A 420 -25.27 -23.14 0.01
N GLY A 421 -25.23 -23.17 1.35
CA GLY A 421 -25.06 -24.41 2.10
C GLY A 421 -26.16 -25.42 1.77
N SER A 422 -25.78 -26.65 1.42
CA SER A 422 -26.71 -27.70 0.98
C SER A 422 -27.63 -28.23 2.09
N ASP A 423 -27.42 -27.82 3.34
CA ASP A 423 -28.23 -28.16 4.51
C ASP A 423 -29.32 -27.11 4.82
N TYR A 424 -29.58 -26.15 3.93
CA TYR A 424 -30.46 -24.99 4.17
C TYR A 424 -31.88 -25.32 4.65
N GLU A 425 -32.42 -26.51 4.31
CA GLU A 425 -33.74 -26.95 4.79
C GLU A 425 -33.75 -27.21 6.31
N THR A 426 -32.63 -27.69 6.85
CA THR A 426 -32.48 -28.04 8.28
C THR A 426 -31.70 -27.00 9.06
N ASN A 427 -30.88 -26.21 8.37
CA ASN A 427 -30.06 -25.15 8.94
C ASN A 427 -30.37 -23.86 8.17
N THR A 428 -31.49 -23.22 8.52
CA THR A 428 -32.04 -22.10 7.76
C THR A 428 -31.06 -20.93 7.67
N TRP A 429 -31.13 -20.19 6.56
CA TRP A 429 -30.31 -18.99 6.36
C TRP A 429 -30.44 -17.99 7.53
N PRO A 430 -29.34 -17.38 8.00
CA PRO A 430 -27.96 -17.47 7.48
C PRO A 430 -27.13 -18.64 8.04
N GLY A 431 -27.72 -19.56 8.81
CA GLY A 431 -27.01 -20.70 9.40
C GLY A 431 -26.45 -21.71 8.39
N CYS A 432 -27.10 -21.86 7.23
CA CYS A 432 -26.55 -22.64 6.12
C CYS A 432 -25.26 -22.04 5.54
N GLY A 433 -25.05 -20.73 5.69
CA GLY A 433 -23.97 -20.01 5.05
C GLY A 433 -24.23 -19.74 3.56
N GLU A 434 -23.69 -18.62 3.09
CA GLU A 434 -23.77 -18.15 1.71
C GLU A 434 -22.42 -17.56 1.30
N ILE A 435 -21.94 -17.89 0.11
CA ILE A 435 -20.71 -17.33 -0.48
C ILE A 435 -21.08 -16.68 -1.80
N ASP A 436 -21.13 -15.37 -1.82
CA ASP A 436 -21.37 -14.55 -3.00
C ASP A 436 -20.03 -14.23 -3.65
N ILE A 437 -19.69 -15.02 -4.67
CA ILE A 437 -18.41 -14.88 -5.39
C ILE A 437 -18.42 -13.58 -6.20
N MET A 438 -19.57 -13.24 -6.77
CA MET A 438 -19.80 -12.03 -7.54
C MET A 438 -21.27 -11.63 -7.43
N GLU A 439 -21.51 -10.42 -6.96
CA GLU A 439 -22.75 -9.69 -7.21
C GLU A 439 -22.42 -8.36 -7.88
N HIS A 440 -23.30 -7.92 -8.77
CA HIS A 440 -23.18 -6.61 -9.42
C HIS A 440 -24.54 -5.91 -9.42
N LYS A 441 -24.50 -4.60 -9.20
CA LYS A 441 -25.68 -3.75 -9.18
C LYS A 441 -25.71 -2.91 -10.45
N GLY A 442 -26.71 -3.08 -11.29
CA GLY A 442 -26.83 -2.35 -12.56
C GLY A 442 -26.91 -0.82 -12.39
N ASN A 443 -27.39 -0.35 -11.23
CA ASN A 443 -27.40 1.07 -10.84
C ASN A 443 -26.04 1.60 -10.35
N GLU A 444 -25.07 0.72 -10.13
CA GLU A 444 -23.69 1.02 -9.77
C GLU A 444 -22.77 0.24 -10.71
N PRO A 445 -22.70 0.65 -12.00
CA PRO A 445 -21.96 -0.10 -13.01
C PRO A 445 -20.52 -0.31 -12.54
N ASN A 446 -19.92 -1.44 -12.95
CA ASN A 446 -18.51 -1.77 -12.72
C ASN A 446 -18.08 -2.08 -11.27
N VAL A 447 -18.94 -1.86 -10.26
CA VAL A 447 -18.63 -2.20 -8.87
C VAL A 447 -19.09 -3.60 -8.54
N ILE A 448 -18.13 -4.50 -8.34
CA ILE A 448 -18.37 -5.89 -7.99
C ILE A 448 -18.33 -6.06 -6.47
N HIS A 449 -19.30 -6.77 -5.94
CA HIS A 449 -19.40 -7.14 -4.54
C HIS A 449 -19.05 -8.62 -4.38
N GLY A 450 -18.27 -8.91 -3.34
CA GLY A 450 -18.04 -10.26 -2.86
C GLY A 450 -18.44 -10.31 -1.39
N THR A 451 -19.39 -11.17 -1.06
CA THR A 451 -20.05 -11.16 0.25
C THR A 451 -20.10 -12.57 0.82
N LEU A 452 -19.92 -12.69 2.13
CA LEU A 452 -20.21 -13.92 2.85
C LEU A 452 -21.30 -13.64 3.87
N HIS A 453 -22.36 -14.46 3.84
CA HIS A 453 -23.41 -14.41 4.85
C HIS A 453 -23.32 -15.62 5.79
N TYR A 454 -23.34 -15.33 7.09
CA TYR A 454 -23.29 -16.30 8.18
C TYR A 454 -23.87 -15.69 9.46
N PRO A 455 -24.16 -16.47 10.52
CA PRO A 455 -24.72 -15.92 11.76
C PRO A 455 -23.89 -14.74 12.31
N GLY A 456 -24.57 -13.61 12.55
CA GLY A 456 -23.94 -12.35 12.99
C GLY A 456 -23.43 -11.44 11.86
N ARG A 457 -23.28 -11.94 10.64
CA ARG A 457 -22.86 -11.20 9.44
C ARG A 457 -23.75 -11.58 8.25
N SER A 458 -24.98 -11.07 8.19
CA SER A 458 -25.94 -11.43 7.15
C SER A 458 -26.80 -10.24 6.69
N GLY A 459 -27.49 -10.39 5.56
CA GLY A 459 -28.31 -9.33 4.95
C GLY A 459 -27.48 -8.08 4.67
N GLY A 460 -27.99 -6.89 5.03
CA GLY A 460 -27.25 -5.63 4.89
C GLY A 460 -25.97 -5.51 5.72
N ASN A 461 -25.69 -6.47 6.62
CA ASN A 461 -24.46 -6.57 7.42
C ASN A 461 -23.62 -7.80 7.02
N GLY A 462 -23.72 -8.24 5.76
CA GLY A 462 -22.82 -9.26 5.21
C GLY A 462 -21.35 -8.89 5.37
N ASN A 463 -20.48 -9.90 5.44
CA ASN A 463 -19.03 -9.65 5.42
C ASN A 463 -18.62 -9.39 3.96
N THR A 464 -18.67 -8.12 3.56
CA THR A 464 -18.53 -7.68 2.17
C THR A 464 -17.24 -6.92 1.95
N SER A 465 -16.64 -7.12 0.78
CA SER A 465 -15.67 -6.21 0.16
C SER A 465 -16.11 -5.91 -1.27
N THR A 466 -15.64 -4.79 -1.81
CA THR A 466 -15.98 -4.37 -3.17
C THR A 466 -14.74 -4.14 -4.01
N LYS A 467 -14.91 -4.26 -5.33
CA LYS A 467 -13.87 -3.92 -6.30
C LYS A 467 -14.49 -3.36 -7.56
N THR A 468 -14.01 -2.18 -7.94
CA THR A 468 -14.32 -1.60 -9.24
C THR A 468 -13.41 -2.21 -10.31
N ILE A 469 -14.02 -2.75 -11.36
CA ILE A 469 -13.31 -3.20 -12.57
C ILE A 469 -13.76 -2.36 -13.75
N ALA A 470 -12.92 -2.17 -14.77
CA ALA A 470 -13.45 -1.63 -16.02
C ALA A 470 -14.46 -2.65 -16.62
N ASN A 471 -15.21 -2.23 -17.65
CA ASN A 471 -15.79 -3.14 -18.65
C ASN A 471 -16.57 -4.39 -18.19
N ALA A 472 -17.12 -4.43 -16.96
CA ALA A 472 -17.81 -5.61 -16.41
C ALA A 472 -18.96 -6.13 -17.27
N SER A 473 -19.65 -5.22 -17.97
CA SER A 473 -20.77 -5.55 -18.87
C SER A 473 -20.39 -5.65 -20.34
N SER A 474 -19.14 -5.33 -20.72
CA SER A 474 -18.68 -5.36 -22.11
C SER A 474 -17.61 -6.42 -22.38
N GLU A 475 -16.92 -6.93 -21.36
CA GLU A 475 -15.89 -7.95 -21.45
C GLU A 475 -16.13 -9.10 -20.46
N PHE A 476 -15.53 -10.25 -20.76
CA PHE A 476 -15.55 -11.40 -19.86
C PHE A 476 -14.44 -11.29 -18.82
N HIS A 477 -14.81 -11.53 -17.56
CA HIS A 477 -13.88 -11.65 -16.43
C HIS A 477 -14.03 -13.01 -15.77
N VAL A 478 -12.98 -13.46 -15.08
CA VAL A 478 -13.03 -14.68 -14.25
C VAL A 478 -13.35 -14.30 -12.82
N TYR A 479 -14.56 -14.62 -12.36
CA TYR A 479 -14.95 -14.49 -10.96
C TYR A 479 -14.59 -15.79 -10.23
N LYS A 480 -13.75 -15.68 -9.21
CA LYS A 480 -13.08 -16.84 -8.62
C LYS A 480 -13.17 -16.85 -7.11
N ALA A 481 -13.49 -18.00 -6.53
CA ALA A 481 -13.39 -18.26 -5.10
C ALA A 481 -12.37 -19.37 -4.85
N ILE A 482 -11.41 -19.11 -3.96
CA ILE A 482 -10.55 -20.14 -3.36
C ILE A 482 -11.06 -20.36 -1.94
N TRP A 483 -11.71 -21.50 -1.72
CA TRP A 483 -12.35 -21.87 -0.47
C TRP A 483 -11.62 -23.05 0.17
N SER A 484 -11.16 -22.85 1.40
CA SER A 484 -10.38 -23.82 2.16
C SER A 484 -10.83 -23.85 3.62
N PRO A 485 -10.39 -24.85 4.41
CA PRO A 485 -10.62 -24.84 5.86
C PRO A 485 -10.09 -23.58 6.56
N ALA A 486 -9.07 -22.92 6.00
CA ALA A 486 -8.42 -21.76 6.62
C ALA A 486 -8.99 -20.40 6.16
N SER A 487 -9.56 -20.32 4.96
CA SER A 487 -10.10 -19.06 4.42
C SER A 487 -10.98 -19.26 3.21
N VAL A 488 -11.85 -18.29 2.96
CA VAL A 488 -12.52 -18.03 1.68
C VAL A 488 -11.91 -16.76 1.09
N LYS A 489 -11.36 -16.86 -0.13
CA LYS A 489 -10.73 -15.75 -0.84
C LYS A 489 -11.42 -15.53 -2.18
N LEU A 490 -11.84 -14.29 -2.45
CA LEU A 490 -12.54 -13.92 -3.67
C LEU A 490 -11.65 -13.08 -4.58
N TYR A 491 -11.67 -13.41 -5.86
CA TYR A 491 -10.83 -12.83 -6.89
C TYR A 491 -11.70 -12.41 -8.06
N ILE A 492 -11.26 -11.34 -8.73
CA ILE A 492 -11.68 -11.02 -10.09
C ILE A 492 -10.42 -11.10 -10.94
N ASP A 493 -10.47 -11.93 -11.98
CA ASP A 493 -9.33 -12.39 -12.74
C ASP A 493 -8.26 -12.96 -11.78
N ASP A 494 -7.08 -12.34 -11.74
CA ASP A 494 -5.99 -12.75 -10.84
C ASP A 494 -5.88 -11.89 -9.58
N ALA A 495 -6.77 -10.92 -9.40
CA ALA A 495 -6.62 -9.91 -8.37
C ALA A 495 -7.58 -10.15 -7.20
N LEU A 496 -7.01 -10.63 -6.08
CA LEU A 496 -7.67 -10.81 -4.79
C LEU A 496 -8.34 -9.51 -4.36
N PHE A 497 -9.57 -9.58 -3.87
CA PHE A 497 -10.28 -8.40 -3.36
C PHE A 497 -11.07 -8.64 -2.07
N HIS A 498 -11.27 -9.90 -1.68
CA HIS A 498 -11.86 -10.24 -0.39
C HIS A 498 -11.20 -11.45 0.23
N THR A 499 -11.02 -11.44 1.55
CA THR A 499 -10.55 -12.59 2.31
C THR A 499 -11.31 -12.66 3.63
N VAL A 500 -11.94 -13.80 3.88
CA VAL A 500 -12.55 -14.12 5.17
C VAL A 500 -11.79 -15.31 5.75
N ALA A 501 -11.22 -15.14 6.94
CA ALA A 501 -10.64 -16.26 7.69
C ALA A 501 -11.74 -17.27 8.00
N ASN A 502 -11.46 -18.55 7.75
CA ASN A 502 -12.39 -19.64 8.00
C ASN A 502 -11.87 -20.49 9.16
N ASP A 503 -12.80 -20.96 9.97
CA ASP A 503 -12.56 -21.90 11.06
C ASP A 503 -13.85 -22.70 11.32
N ASN A 504 -13.80 -23.63 12.28
CA ASN A 504 -14.91 -24.52 12.58
C ASN A 504 -16.15 -23.83 13.17
N THR A 505 -16.10 -22.52 13.49
CA THR A 505 -17.25 -21.75 13.99
C THR A 505 -18.10 -21.18 12.86
N LEU A 506 -17.55 -21.09 11.65
CA LEU A 506 -18.26 -20.60 10.47
C LEU A 506 -18.95 -21.74 9.69
N PRO A 507 -20.04 -21.45 8.96
CA PRO A 507 -20.76 -22.48 8.20
C PRO A 507 -20.04 -22.91 6.92
N PHE A 508 -18.84 -22.42 6.61
CA PHE A 508 -18.11 -22.71 5.37
C PHE A 508 -17.24 -23.97 5.46
N ASN A 509 -17.79 -25.03 6.08
CA ASN A 509 -17.08 -26.30 6.35
C ASN A 509 -17.94 -27.53 6.00
N LYS A 510 -18.89 -27.37 5.08
CA LYS A 510 -19.87 -28.37 4.64
C LYS A 510 -20.13 -28.21 3.15
N ASP A 511 -20.93 -29.09 2.57
CA ASP A 511 -21.21 -29.06 1.14
C ASP A 511 -22.07 -27.85 0.75
N PHE A 512 -21.66 -27.15 -0.31
CA PHE A 512 -22.40 -26.07 -0.95
C PHE A 512 -22.75 -26.45 -2.40
N PHE A 513 -23.81 -25.85 -2.93
CA PHE A 513 -24.16 -25.93 -4.35
C PHE A 513 -24.14 -24.54 -5.00
N MET A 514 -23.97 -24.48 -6.32
CA MET A 514 -23.86 -23.24 -7.09
C MET A 514 -25.23 -22.68 -7.48
N ILE A 515 -25.34 -21.35 -7.55
CA ILE A 515 -26.50 -20.62 -8.05
C ILE A 515 -26.04 -19.50 -9.00
N LEU A 516 -26.72 -19.38 -10.14
CA LEU A 516 -26.50 -18.37 -11.17
C LEU A 516 -27.84 -17.71 -11.50
N ASN A 517 -27.94 -16.39 -11.36
CA ASN A 517 -29.16 -15.67 -11.69
C ASN A 517 -28.93 -14.22 -12.11
N VAL A 518 -29.98 -13.62 -12.67
CA VAL A 518 -30.12 -12.17 -12.80
C VAL A 518 -31.45 -11.77 -12.15
N ALA A 519 -31.40 -11.21 -10.94
CA ALA A 519 -32.57 -10.61 -10.31
C ALA A 519 -32.87 -9.24 -10.93
N MET A 520 -34.10 -8.76 -10.77
CA MET A 520 -34.55 -7.43 -11.17
C MET A 520 -35.07 -6.68 -9.95
N GLY A 521 -34.58 -5.47 -9.77
CA GLY A 521 -34.94 -4.57 -8.69
C GLY A 521 -34.54 -5.08 -7.32
N GLY A 522 -35.50 -5.11 -6.39
CA GLY A 522 -35.25 -5.55 -5.02
C GLY A 522 -34.47 -4.56 -4.16
N THR A 523 -34.20 -4.97 -2.93
CA THR A 523 -33.51 -4.19 -1.90
C THR A 523 -32.09 -3.79 -2.32
N PHE A 524 -31.37 -4.68 -3.00
CA PHE A 524 -30.01 -4.42 -3.47
C PHE A 524 -29.98 -3.80 -4.88
N GLY A 525 -30.62 -4.44 -5.88
CA GLY A 525 -30.62 -3.97 -7.26
C GLY A 525 -31.26 -2.59 -7.45
N GLY A 526 -32.28 -2.25 -6.65
CA GLY A 526 -32.87 -0.91 -6.58
C GLY A 526 -33.90 -0.62 -7.67
N ALA A 527 -34.05 0.65 -8.06
CA ALA A 527 -35.03 1.02 -9.08
C ALA A 527 -34.64 0.43 -10.45
N VAL A 528 -35.60 -0.21 -11.12
CA VAL A 528 -35.41 -0.68 -12.50
C VAL A 528 -35.60 0.47 -13.45
N ASP A 529 -34.66 0.63 -14.39
CA ASP A 529 -34.75 1.63 -15.45
C ASP A 529 -36.05 1.44 -16.25
N PRO A 530 -36.93 2.47 -16.34
CA PRO A 530 -38.14 2.39 -17.14
C PRO A 530 -37.91 1.99 -18.60
N ALA A 531 -36.75 2.36 -19.17
CA ALA A 531 -36.36 2.03 -20.54
C ALA A 531 -35.75 0.61 -20.69
N PHE A 532 -35.56 -0.13 -19.59
CA PHE A 532 -35.04 -1.49 -19.66
C PHE A 532 -35.94 -2.39 -20.51
N THR A 533 -35.33 -3.08 -21.48
CA THR A 533 -35.99 -4.06 -22.35
C THR A 533 -35.50 -5.46 -22.06
N GLN A 534 -34.21 -5.73 -22.28
CA GLN A 534 -33.57 -6.98 -21.90
C GLN A 534 -32.06 -6.80 -21.79
N SER A 535 -31.43 -7.68 -21.01
CA SER A 535 -29.97 -7.73 -20.85
C SER A 535 -29.57 -9.11 -20.34
N SER A 536 -28.41 -9.61 -20.76
CA SER A 536 -27.98 -10.97 -20.46
C SER A 536 -26.71 -11.00 -19.63
N MET A 537 -26.67 -11.89 -18.64
CA MET A 537 -25.41 -12.43 -18.13
C MET A 537 -24.98 -13.55 -19.06
N GLU A 538 -23.79 -13.43 -19.65
CA GLU A 538 -23.19 -14.46 -20.50
C GLU A 538 -22.08 -15.16 -19.73
N ILE A 539 -22.09 -16.49 -19.70
CA ILE A 539 -21.12 -17.31 -18.98
C ILE A 539 -20.49 -18.29 -19.97
N ASP A 540 -19.17 -18.20 -20.11
CA ASP A 540 -18.35 -19.05 -20.97
C ASP A 540 -18.13 -20.42 -20.32
N TYR A 541 -17.79 -20.45 -19.03
CA TYR A 541 -17.69 -21.70 -18.28
C TYR A 541 -17.95 -21.53 -16.78
N VAL A 542 -18.27 -22.65 -16.14
CA VAL A 542 -18.15 -22.85 -14.69
C VAL A 542 -17.20 -24.02 -14.47
N ARG A 543 -16.16 -23.83 -13.65
CA ARG A 543 -15.18 -24.87 -13.30
C ARG A 543 -14.96 -24.95 -11.81
N VAL A 544 -14.85 -26.18 -11.28
CA VAL A 544 -14.55 -26.47 -9.88
C VAL A 544 -13.33 -27.38 -9.81
N TYR A 545 -12.36 -27.00 -8.99
CA TYR A 545 -11.11 -27.71 -8.76
C TYR A 545 -10.96 -28.07 -7.28
N GLN A 546 -10.32 -29.21 -6.99
CA GLN A 546 -9.98 -29.65 -5.62
C GLN A 546 -8.56 -30.21 -5.52
#